data_AF-A0A127MBE6-F1
#
_entry.id   AF-A0A127MBE6-F1
#
_cell.length_a   1.000
_cell.length_b   1.000
_cell.length_c   1.000
_cell.angle_alpha   90.00
_cell.angle_beta   90.00
_cell.angle_gamma   90.00
#
_symmetry.space_group_name_H-M   'P 1'
#
loop_
_entity.id
_entity.type
_entity.pdbx_description
1 polymer ?
#
loop_
_entity_poly.entity_id
_entity_poly.type
_entity_poly.pdbx_seq_one_letter_code
_entity_poly.pdbx_strand_id
1 'polypeptide(L)'
;MNHDRNLFVHAEMLKLLDGLPAELVGQHPLQFLMHLDHVRQKATQYGLAALRDLSCILETALQPALETGGATTIARTYLEAMRATLDCDEMNPAMTEALMANVALRLGGQP
;
A
#
# COMPACT_ATOMS: atom_id res chain seq x y z
N MET A 1 9.18 -23.12 11.09
CA MET A 1 8.02 -22.68 11.90
C MET A 1 7.75 -21.18 11.79
N ASN A 2 8.69 -20.26 12.07
CA ASN A 2 8.46 -18.82 11.84
C ASN A 2 8.47 -18.42 10.35
N HIS A 3 9.33 -19.04 9.54
CA HIS A 3 9.47 -18.71 8.12
C HIS A 3 8.22 -19.09 7.30
N ASP A 4 7.61 -20.24 7.59
CA ASP A 4 6.36 -20.70 6.96
C ASP A 4 5.18 -19.76 7.23
N ARG A 5 5.13 -19.18 8.43
CA ARG A 5 4.11 -18.21 8.83
C ARG A 5 4.29 -16.88 8.10
N ASN A 6 5.53 -16.41 7.94
CA ASN A 6 5.83 -15.18 7.20
C ASN A 6 5.49 -15.35 5.71
N LEU A 7 5.84 -16.48 5.10
CA LEU A 7 5.48 -16.79 3.71
C LEU A 7 3.96 -16.84 3.50
N PHE A 8 3.21 -17.43 4.44
CA PHE A 8 1.75 -17.46 4.37
C PHE A 8 1.14 -16.05 4.46
N VAL A 9 1.60 -15.25 5.42
CA VAL A 9 1.16 -13.85 5.61
C VAL A 9 1.47 -13.03 4.35
N HIS A 10 2.67 -13.18 3.80
CA HIS A 10 3.11 -12.49 2.58
C HIS A 10 2.23 -12.82 1.38
N ALA A 11 2.01 -14.12 1.12
CA ALA A 11 1.16 -14.58 0.03
C ALA A 11 -0.30 -14.12 0.17
N GLU A 12 -0.84 -14.10 1.40
CA GLU A 12 -2.19 -13.58 1.64
C GLU A 12 -2.29 -12.08 1.35
N MET A 13 -1.33 -11.29 1.84
CA MET A 13 -1.31 -9.84 1.63
C MET A 13 -1.10 -9.48 0.15
N LEU A 14 -0.22 -10.18 -0.55
CA LEU A 14 0.00 -9.98 -1.98
C LEU A 14 -1.27 -10.27 -2.78
N LYS A 15 -1.97 -11.36 -2.44
CA LYS A 15 -3.25 -11.71 -3.08
C LYS A 15 -4.33 -10.65 -2.85
N LEU A 16 -4.37 -10.01 -1.68
CA LEU A 16 -5.29 -8.91 -1.42
C LEU A 16 -4.97 -7.67 -2.27
N LEU A 17 -3.69 -7.35 -2.44
CA LEU A 17 -3.23 -6.22 -3.27
C LEU A 17 -3.46 -6.48 -4.76
N ASP A 18 -3.24 -7.71 -5.25
CA ASP A 18 -3.50 -8.09 -6.63
C ASP A 18 -4.99 -8.14 -6.97
N GLY A 19 -5.84 -8.38 -5.97
CA GLY A 19 -7.29 -8.24 -6.09
C GLY A 19 -7.80 -6.80 -6.11
N LEU A 20 -6.93 -5.79 -5.91
CA LEU A 20 -7.29 -4.38 -5.83
C LEU A 20 -6.72 -3.60 -7.02
N PRO A 21 -7.44 -3.53 -8.17
CA PRO A 21 -6.99 -2.78 -9.32
C PRO A 21 -7.07 -1.26 -9.05
N ALA A 22 -6.07 -0.52 -9.52
CA ALA A 22 -6.01 0.94 -9.34
C ALA A 22 -7.15 1.65 -10.08
N GLU A 23 -7.62 1.08 -11.18
CA GLU A 23 -8.71 1.59 -12.00
C GLU A 23 -10.04 1.64 -11.22
N LEU A 24 -10.19 0.77 -10.21
CA LEU A 24 -11.37 0.73 -9.35
C LEU A 24 -11.58 2.05 -8.61
N VAL A 25 -10.51 2.80 -8.32
CA VAL A 25 -10.63 4.10 -7.64
C VAL A 25 -11.35 5.14 -8.49
N GLY A 26 -11.25 5.05 -9.82
CA GLY A 26 -11.91 5.96 -10.74
C GLY A 26 -13.35 5.55 -11.07
N GLN A 27 -13.66 4.26 -11.00
CA GLN A 27 -14.98 3.71 -11.33
C GLN A 27 -15.89 3.62 -10.08
N HIS A 28 -15.33 3.12 -8.98
CA HIS A 28 -16.04 2.87 -7.73
C HIS A 28 -15.15 3.24 -6.51
N PRO A 29 -14.96 4.55 -6.23
CA PRO A 29 -14.07 5.02 -5.17
C PRO A 29 -14.36 4.41 -3.79
N LEU A 30 -15.64 4.27 -3.43
CA LEU A 30 -16.06 3.66 -2.15
C LEU A 30 -15.68 2.18 -2.07
N GLN A 31 -15.82 1.45 -3.19
CA GLN A 31 -15.43 0.05 -3.24
C GLN A 31 -13.92 -0.11 -3.08
N PHE A 32 -13.15 0.76 -3.74
CA PHE A 32 -11.69 0.81 -3.57
C PHE A 32 -11.31 1.06 -2.11
N LEU A 33 -11.93 2.04 -1.44
CA LEU A 33 -11.67 2.35 -0.04
C LEU A 33 -12.03 1.19 0.91
N MET A 34 -13.12 0.47 0.66
CA MET A 34 -13.46 -0.73 1.45
C MET A 34 -12.41 -1.84 1.31
N HIS A 35 -11.90 -2.07 0.10
CA HIS A 35 -10.82 -3.04 -0.12
C HIS A 35 -9.51 -2.59 0.53
N LEU A 36 -9.19 -1.30 0.46
CA LEU A 36 -8.02 -0.72 1.12
C LEU A 36 -8.12 -0.84 2.65
N ASP A 37 -9.29 -0.63 3.23
CA ASP A 37 -9.52 -0.84 4.67
C ASP A 37 -9.31 -2.30 5.07
N HIS A 38 -9.77 -3.25 4.25
CA HIS A 38 -9.52 -4.67 4.50
C HIS A 38 -8.01 -4.99 4.50
N VAL A 39 -7.25 -4.43 3.55
CA VAL A 39 -5.77 -4.54 3.53
C VAL A 39 -5.18 -3.98 4.83
N ARG A 40 -5.62 -2.79 5.27
CA ARG A 40 -5.17 -2.17 6.52
C ARG A 40 -5.46 -3.03 7.76
N GLN A 41 -6.67 -3.59 7.84
CA GLN A 41 -7.07 -4.46 8.94
C GLN A 41 -6.18 -5.72 9.00
N LYS A 42 -5.94 -6.36 7.84
CA LYS A 42 -5.09 -7.54 7.74
C LYS A 42 -3.62 -7.23 8.06
N ALA A 43 -3.09 -6.11 7.56
CA ALA A 43 -1.76 -5.63 7.91
C ALA A 43 -1.62 -5.42 9.44
N THR A 44 -2.64 -4.88 10.09
CA THR A 44 -2.66 -4.69 11.54
C THR A 44 -2.70 -6.03 12.29
N GLN A 45 -3.51 -6.98 11.84
CA GLN A 45 -3.59 -8.34 12.42
C GLN A 45 -2.24 -9.08 12.34
N TYR A 46 -1.49 -8.86 11.27
CA TYR A 46 -0.19 -9.50 11.04
C TYR A 46 1.00 -8.69 11.57
N GLY A 47 0.78 -7.49 12.13
CA GLY A 47 1.86 -6.64 12.66
C GLY A 47 2.69 -5.93 11.59
N LEU A 48 2.18 -5.84 10.35
CA LEU A 48 2.84 -5.20 9.21
C LEU A 48 2.63 -3.67 9.25
N ALA A 49 3.37 -2.99 10.13
CA ALA A 49 3.23 -1.54 10.34
C ALA A 49 3.42 -0.72 9.06
N ALA A 50 4.39 -1.08 8.21
CA ALA A 50 4.66 -0.38 6.96
C ALA A 50 3.47 -0.41 5.99
N LEU A 51 2.83 -1.58 5.83
CA LEU A 51 1.64 -1.70 4.97
C LEU A 51 0.44 -0.94 5.52
N ARG A 52 0.26 -0.98 6.84
CA ARG A 52 -0.79 -0.20 7.52
C ARG A 52 -0.59 1.29 7.25
N ASP A 53 0.63 1.79 7.43
CA ASP A 53 0.94 3.21 7.29
C ASP A 53 0.80 3.66 5.83
N LEU A 54 1.29 2.88 4.87
CA LEU A 54 1.07 3.12 3.44
C LEU A 54 -0.42 3.15 3.08
N SER A 55 -1.25 2.31 3.72
CA SER A 55 -2.70 2.27 3.46
C SER A 55 -3.39 3.54 3.95
N CYS A 56 -3.02 4.04 5.14
CA CYS A 56 -3.53 5.31 5.66
C CYS A 56 -3.08 6.51 4.83
N ILE A 57 -1.82 6.52 4.37
CA ILE A 57 -1.30 7.60 3.53
C ILE A 57 -2.01 7.59 2.18
N LEU A 58 -2.23 6.41 1.56
CA LEU A 58 -2.98 6.29 0.32
C LEU A 58 -4.42 6.82 0.47
N GLU A 59 -5.14 6.42 1.52
CA GLU A 59 -6.48 6.92 1.82
C GLU A 59 -6.52 8.45 1.88
N THR A 60 -5.53 9.06 2.56
CA THR A 60 -5.41 10.52 2.67
C THR A 60 -5.06 11.18 1.34
N ALA A 61 -4.14 10.59 0.57
CA ALA A 61 -3.70 11.11 -0.73
C ALA A 61 -4.79 11.00 -1.81
N LEU A 62 -5.72 10.06 -1.67
CA LEU A 62 -6.83 9.90 -2.61
C LEU A 62 -7.89 11.00 -2.48
N GLN A 63 -8.10 11.58 -1.30
CA GLN A 63 -9.10 12.64 -1.09
C GLN A 63 -8.93 13.81 -2.09
N PRO A 64 -7.78 14.50 -2.16
CA PRO A 64 -7.60 15.58 -3.13
C PRO A 64 -7.48 15.09 -4.58
N ALA A 65 -7.02 13.85 -4.80
CA ALA A 65 -6.80 13.31 -6.14
C ALA A 65 -8.09 12.84 -6.84
N LEU A 66 -9.13 12.54 -6.06
CA LEU A 66 -10.48 12.31 -6.58
C LEU A 66 -11.13 13.61 -7.06
N GLU A 67 -10.81 14.75 -6.43
CA GLU A 67 -11.34 16.07 -6.81
C GLU A 67 -10.59 16.70 -7.99
N THR A 68 -9.27 16.58 -7.99
CA THR A 68 -8.38 17.20 -9.00
C THR A 68 -8.09 16.31 -10.21
N GLY A 69 -8.45 15.03 -10.12
CA GLY A 69 -8.06 14.00 -11.08
C GLY A 69 -6.67 13.42 -10.75
N GLY A 70 -6.41 12.19 -11.21
CA GLY A 70 -5.14 11.48 -10.96
C GLY A 70 -5.19 10.44 -9.84
N ALA A 71 -6.36 10.21 -9.23
CA ALA A 71 -6.58 9.16 -8.23
C ALA A 71 -6.04 7.78 -8.69
N THR A 72 -6.25 7.38 -9.95
CA THR A 72 -5.74 6.12 -10.50
C THR A 72 -4.20 6.04 -10.47
N THR A 73 -3.52 7.14 -10.78
CA THR A 73 -2.04 7.18 -10.78
C THR A 73 -1.49 7.10 -9.37
N ILE A 74 -2.12 7.80 -8.42
CA ILE A 74 -1.76 7.73 -7.00
C ILE A 74 -2.01 6.32 -6.46
N ALA A 75 -3.21 5.78 -6.69
CA ALA A 75 -3.57 4.41 -6.28
C ALA A 75 -2.55 3.39 -6.80
N ARG A 76 -2.22 3.44 -8.09
CA ARG A 76 -1.22 2.54 -8.67
C ARG A 76 0.14 2.66 -7.98
N THR A 77 0.64 3.88 -7.82
CA THR A 77 1.96 4.14 -7.21
C THR A 77 2.05 3.59 -5.79
N TYR A 78 1.02 3.80 -4.98
CA TYR A 78 1.00 3.29 -3.60
C TYR A 78 0.80 1.78 -3.54
N LEU A 79 -0.05 1.20 -4.40
CA LEU A 79 -0.22 -0.25 -4.47
C LEU A 79 1.09 -0.94 -4.90
N GLU A 80 1.86 -0.35 -5.81
CA GLU A 80 3.21 -0.82 -6.16
C GLU A 80 4.16 -0.71 -4.98
N ALA A 81 4.14 0.40 -4.22
CA ALA A 81 4.95 0.55 -3.01
C ALA A 81 4.59 -0.46 -1.91
N MET A 82 3.30 -0.78 -1.75
CA MET A 82 2.83 -1.83 -0.83
C MET A 82 3.33 -3.22 -1.23
N ARG A 83 3.31 -3.53 -2.54
CA ARG A 83 3.89 -4.79 -3.04
C ARG A 83 5.41 -4.84 -2.80
N ALA A 84 6.12 -3.75 -3.06
CA ALA A 84 7.55 -3.68 -2.83
C ALA A 84 7.93 -3.81 -1.35
N THR A 85 7.11 -3.30 -0.43
CA THR A 85 7.33 -3.47 1.01
C THR A 85 7.10 -4.90 1.49
N LEU A 86 6.14 -5.62 0.91
CA LEU A 86 6.01 -7.05 1.14
C LEU A 86 7.26 -7.79 0.63
N ASP A 87 7.75 -7.48 -0.57
CA ASP A 87 8.96 -8.09 -1.14
C ASP A 87 10.21 -7.81 -0.28
N CYS A 88 10.26 -6.65 0.41
CA CYS A 88 11.35 -6.26 1.30
C CYS A 88 11.29 -6.87 2.71
N ASP A 89 10.26 -7.64 3.11
CA ASP A 89 10.13 -8.17 4.48
C ASP A 89 11.22 -9.22 4.84
N GLU A 90 12.00 -9.70 3.86
CA GLU A 90 13.25 -10.43 4.11
C GLU A 90 14.44 -9.53 4.48
N MET A 91 14.32 -8.20 4.39
CA MET A 91 15.45 -7.27 4.47
C MET A 91 15.15 -5.98 5.27
N ASN A 92 15.55 -6.01 6.53
CA ASN A 92 15.98 -4.90 7.42
C ASN A 92 15.10 -3.61 7.47
N PRO A 93 14.54 -3.22 8.64
CA PRO A 93 13.69 -2.02 8.80
C PRO A 93 14.28 -0.70 8.26
N ALA A 94 15.61 -0.57 8.16
CA ALA A 94 16.27 0.59 7.55
C ALA A 94 15.93 0.78 6.06
N MET A 95 15.62 -0.30 5.34
CA MET A 95 15.29 -0.25 3.92
C MET A 95 13.84 0.19 3.68
N THR A 96 12.92 -0.18 4.58
CA THR A 96 11.54 0.30 4.59
C THR A 96 11.48 1.82 4.75
N GLU A 97 12.29 2.39 5.64
CA GLU A 97 12.42 3.85 5.81
C GLU A 97 12.92 4.53 4.52
N ALA A 98 13.94 3.95 3.88
CA ALA A 98 14.47 4.46 2.62
C ALA A 98 13.45 4.38 1.47
N LEU A 99 12.60 3.35 1.45
CA LEU A 99 11.54 3.20 0.47
C LEU A 99 10.43 4.23 0.68
N MET A 100 10.03 4.47 1.93
CA MET A 100 9.07 5.52 2.28
C MET A 100 9.60 6.92 1.92
N ALA A 101 10.88 7.18 2.19
CA ALA A 101 11.54 8.42 1.79
C ALA A 101 11.57 8.59 0.26
N ASN A 102 11.85 7.53 -0.49
CA ASN A 102 11.85 7.57 -1.95
C ASN A 102 10.45 7.75 -2.55
N VAL A 103 9.42 7.15 -1.96
CA VAL A 103 8.02 7.35 -2.38
C VAL A 103 7.59 8.79 -2.09
N ALA A 104 7.96 9.35 -0.94
CA ALA A 104 7.71 10.75 -0.61
C ALA A 104 8.42 11.71 -1.58
N LEU A 105 9.69 11.45 -1.92
CA LEU A 105 10.44 12.23 -2.91
C LEU A 105 9.80 12.16 -4.31
N ARG A 106 9.28 11.00 -4.70
CA ARG A 106 8.65 10.80 -6.02
C ARG A 106 7.29 11.48 -6.12
N LEU A 107 6.55 11.58 -5.02
CA LEU A 107 5.23 12.22 -4.97
C LEU A 107 5.29 13.73 -4.70
N GLY A 108 6.38 14.22 -4.11
CA GLY A 108 6.52 15.61 -3.67
C GLY A 108 7.64 16.40 -4.34
N GLY A 109 8.09 16.01 -5.55
CA GLY A 109 9.27 16.56 -6.25
C GLY A 109 9.77 17.96 -5.83
N GLN A 110 10.71 17.95 -4.87
CA GLN A 110 11.73 18.96 -4.48
C GLN A 110 11.29 20.38 -4.07
N PRO A 111 12.18 21.15 -3.41
CA PRO A 111 13.05 20.88 -2.26
C PRO A 111 12.59 21.61 -0.98
#